data_AF-A0A2N0QK16-F1
#
_entry.id   AF-A0A2N0QK16-F1
#
_cell.length_a   1.000
_cell.length_b   1.000
_cell.length_c   1.000
_cell.angle_alpha   90.00
_cell.angle_beta   90.00
_cell.angle_gamma   90.00
#
_symmetry.space_group_name_H-M   'P 1'
#
loop_
_entity.id
_entity.type
_entity.pdbx_description
1 polymer ?
#
loop_
_entity_poly.entity_id
_entity_poly.type
_entity_poly.pdbx_seq_one_letter_code
_entity_poly.pdbx_strand_id
1 'polypeptide(L)' 'MVQVTFKNNPVTLIGNEVKVGDKAPDFKVLANDLSEVTLKDSEGKVRLIAAVPSLDTGVCDAEARRFNEE' A
#
# COMPACT_ATOMS: atom_id res chain seq x y z
N MET A 1 -16.93 -7.59 0.16
CA MET A 1 -16.42 -6.71 1.23
C MET A 1 -15.33 -7.48 1.91
N VAL A 2 -14.11 -6.96 1.86
CA VAL A 2 -12.97 -7.56 2.56
C VAL A 2 -13.19 -7.39 4.05
N GLN A 3 -13.15 -8.49 4.80
CA GLN A 3 -13.20 -8.47 6.26
C GLN A 3 -11.77 -8.60 6.79
N VAL A 4 -11.35 -7.64 7.62
CA VAL A 4 -10.04 -7.61 8.24
C VAL A 4 -10.16 -7.40 9.74
N THR A 5 -9.20 -7.94 10.48
CA THR A 5 -9.08 -7.73 11.93
C THR A 5 -7.75 -7.08 12.25
N PHE A 6 -7.75 -6.15 13.21
CA PHE A 6 -6.53 -5.61 13.81
C PHE A 6 -6.50 -5.96 15.30
N LYS A 7 -5.47 -6.72 15.71
CA LYS A 7 -5.37 -7.27 17.08
C LYS A 7 -6.66 -8.00 17.50
N ASN A 8 -7.17 -8.88 16.63
CA ASN A 8 -8.41 -9.65 16.78
C ASN A 8 -9.71 -8.84 16.79
N ASN A 9 -9.66 -7.52 16.61
CA ASN A 9 -10.86 -6.68 16.52
C ASN A 9 -11.21 -6.43 15.04
N PRO A 10 -12.46 -6.67 14.60
CA PRO A 10 -12.86 -6.35 13.24
C PRO A 10 -12.78 -4.84 13.02
N VAL A 11 -12.28 -4.43 11.86
CA VAL A 11 -12.20 -3.02 11.45
C VAL A 11 -12.91 -2.81 10.13
N THR A 12 -13.56 -1.66 9.99
CA THR A 12 -14.24 -1.27 8.76
C THR A 12 -13.25 -0.64 7.79
N LEU A 13 -13.17 -1.18 6.57
CA LEU A 13 -12.42 -0.57 5.49
C LEU A 13 -13.28 0.47 4.76
N ILE A 14 -12.67 1.61 4.44
CA ILE A 14 -13.27 2.62 3.59
C ILE A 14 -12.85 2.42 2.13
N GLY A 15 -13.71 2.79 1.20
CA GLY A 15 -13.47 2.61 -0.23
C GLY A 15 -13.84 1.21 -0.72
N ASN A 16 -13.50 0.94 -1.98
CA ASN A 16 -13.86 -0.29 -2.66
C ASN A 16 -12.64 -1.20 -2.77
N GLU A 17 -12.88 -2.51 -2.69
CA GLU A 17 -11.90 -3.54 -2.98
C GLU A 17 -11.51 -3.50 -4.47
N VAL A 18 -10.21 -3.48 -4.76
CA VAL A 18 -9.67 -3.53 -6.12
C VAL A 18 -9.45 -5.00 -6.52
N LYS A 19 -9.83 -5.35 -7.74
CA LYS A 19 -9.73 -6.72 -8.26
C LYS A 19 -8.78 -6.82 -9.45
N VAL A 20 -8.31 -8.03 -9.73
CA VAL A 20 -7.49 -8.30 -10.91
C VAL A 20 -8.27 -7.94 -12.18
N GLY A 21 -7.62 -7.18 -13.06
CA GLY A 21 -8.23 -6.67 -14.29
C GLY A 21 -8.83 -5.26 -14.15
N ASP A 22 -9.04 -4.78 -12.91
CA ASP A 22 -9.44 -3.39 -12.70
C ASP A 22 -8.31 -2.44 -13.09
N LYS A 23 -8.68 -1.29 -13.64
CA LYS A 23 -7.73 -0.19 -13.80
C LYS A 23 -7.36 0.32 -12.41
N ALA A 24 -6.07 0.36 -12.09
CA ALA A 24 -5.56 0.87 -10.83
C ALA A 24 -6.09 2.30 -10.57
N PRO A 25 -6.71 2.57 -9.41
CA PRO A 25 -7.11 3.92 -9.03
C PRO A 25 -5.89 4.83 -8.95
N ASP A 26 -6.05 6.07 -9.40
CA ASP A 26 -4.99 7.08 -9.23
C ASP A 26 -4.84 7.45 -7.75
N PHE A 27 -3.65 7.88 -7.37
CA PHE A 27 -3.34 8.32 -6.02
C PHE A 27 -2.40 9.51 -6.05
N LYS A 28 -2.34 10.21 -4.92
CA LYS A 28 -1.40 11.27 -4.63
C LYS A 28 -0.94 11.12 -3.19
N VAL A 29 0.34 10.86 -3.01
CA VAL A 29 0.99 10.64 -1.71
C VAL A 29 2.25 11.49 -1.61
N LEU A 30 2.90 11.47 -0.45
CA LEU A 30 4.14 12.20 -0.21
C LEU A 30 5.32 11.23 -0.15
N ALA A 31 6.42 11.60 -0.79
CA ALA A 31 7.72 10.97 -0.60
C ALA A 31 8.37 11.44 0.72
N ASN A 32 9.51 10.84 1.06
CA ASN A 32 10.25 11.15 2.29
C ASN A 32 10.75 12.61 2.36
N ASP A 33 10.95 13.25 1.21
CA ASP A 33 11.33 14.66 1.08
C ASP A 33 10.12 15.60 0.98
N LEU A 34 8.90 15.07 1.20
CA LEU A 34 7.61 15.77 1.09
C LEU A 34 7.25 16.20 -0.33
N SER A 35 8.00 15.75 -1.35
CA SER A 35 7.57 15.90 -2.73
C SER A 35 6.35 15.03 -3.01
N GLU A 36 5.52 15.49 -3.94
CA GLU A 36 4.32 14.78 -4.35
C GLU A 36 4.65 13.62 -5.29
N VAL A 37 4.04 12.47 -5.05
CA VAL A 37 4.14 11.29 -5.91
C VAL A 37 2.75 10.78 -6.27
N THR A 38 2.54 10.52 -7.54
CA THR A 38 1.30 10.03 -8.14
C THR A 38 1.51 8.68 -8.82
N LEU A 39 0.42 8.00 -9.17
CA LEU A 39 0.52 6.75 -9.93
C LEU A 39 1.22 6.96 -11.29
N LYS A 40 1.09 8.16 -11.87
CA LYS A 40 1.65 8.51 -13.18
C LYS A 40 3.17 8.67 -13.17
N ASP A 41 3.76 9.06 -12.03
CA ASP A 41 5.21 9.29 -11.95
C ASP A 41 6.05 8.01 -12.15
N SER A 42 5.42 6.85 -12.04
CA SER A 42 6.02 5.53 -12.31
C SER A 42 5.50 4.85 -13.58
N GLU A 43 4.97 5.63 -14.53
CA GLU A 43 4.41 5.13 -15.79
C GLU A 43 5.39 4.26 -16.61
N GLY A 44 4.85 3.30 -17.36
CA GLY A 44 5.63 2.42 -18.25
C GLY A 44 6.37 1.26 -17.56
N LYS A 45 6.32 1.17 -16.23
CA LYS A 45 6.88 0.05 -15.46
C LYS A 45 5.78 -0.82 -14.84
N VAL A 46 6.12 -2.09 -14.60
CA VAL A 46 5.37 -2.93 -13.66
C VAL A 46 5.60 -2.37 -12.25
N ARG A 47 4.52 -2.20 -11.49
CA ARG A 47 4.52 -1.59 -10.15
C ARG A 47 4.04 -2.63 -9.16
N LEU A 48 4.80 -2.82 -8.09
CA LEU A 48 4.40 -3.56 -6.91
C LEU A 48 4.18 -2.54 -5.79
N ILE A 49 3.03 -2.59 -5.12
CA ILE A 49 2.66 -1.64 -4.05
C ILE A 49 2.59 -2.43 -2.74
N ALA A 50 3.56 -2.24 -1.87
CA ALA A 50 3.53 -2.72 -0.49
C ALA A 50 2.89 -1.63 0.40
N ALA A 51 1.85 -1.99 1.16
CA ALA A 51 1.12 -1.06 2.02
C ALA A 51 1.05 -1.62 3.43
N VAL A 52 1.63 -0.90 4.40
CA VAL A 52 1.71 -1.31 5.80
C VAL A 52 1.09 -0.25 6.72
N PRO A 53 0.52 -0.63 7.87
CA PRO A 53 -0.04 0.34 8.82
C PRO A 53 0.97 1.37 9.36
N SER A 54 2.20 0.91 9.67
CA SER A 54 3.27 1.78 10.17
C SER A 54 4.61 1.07 10.08
N LEU A 55 5.58 1.68 9.39
CA LEU A 55 6.97 1.18 9.30
C LEU A 55 7.68 1.11 10.66
N ASP A 56 7.17 1.83 11.68
CA ASP A 56 7.75 1.84 13.04
C ASP A 56 7.36 0.60 13.87
N THR A 57 6.72 -0.39 13.25
CA THR A 57 6.30 -1.63 13.93
C THR A 57 7.04 -2.84 13.36
N GLY A 58 7.45 -3.76 14.24
CA GLY A 58 8.39 -4.83 13.87
C GLY A 58 7.94 -5.75 12.72
N VAL A 59 6.64 -6.03 12.59
CA VAL A 59 6.14 -6.85 11.47
C VAL A 59 6.18 -6.08 10.15
N CYS A 60 5.80 -4.80 10.17
CA CYS A 60 5.78 -3.96 8.98
C CYS A 60 7.20 -3.60 8.49
N ASP A 61 8.13 -3.35 9.42
CA ASP A 61 9.56 -3.16 9.10
C ASP A 61 10.13 -4.41 8.43
N ALA A 62 9.86 -5.60 8.99
CA ALA A 62 10.33 -6.86 8.40
C ALA A 62 9.74 -7.11 7.00
N GLU A 63 8.45 -6.82 6.78
CA GLU A 63 7.81 -6.93 5.47
C GLU A 63 8.46 -6.00 4.44
N ALA A 64 8.63 -4.72 4.78
CA ALA A 64 9.17 -3.72 3.86
C ALA A 64 10.63 -4.01 3.47
N ARG A 65 11.45 -4.53 4.39
CA ARG A 65 12.82 -4.94 4.08
C ARG A 65 12.84 -6.10 3.11
N ARG A 66 12.11 -7.18 3.42
CA ARG A 66 12.05 -8.38 2.57
C ARG A 66 11.58 -8.06 1.17
N PHE A 67 10.51 -7.27 1.04
CA PHE A 67 9.99 -6.85 -0.26
C PHE A 67 11.03 -6.12 -1.15
N ASN A 68 12.01 -5.45 -0.56
CA ASN A 68 13.05 -4.73 -1.30
C ASN A 68 14.28 -5.60 -1.62
N GLU A 69 14.52 -6.67 -0.86
CA GLU A 69 15.70 -7.52 -0.99
C GLU A 69 15.43 -8.81 -1.79
N GLU A 70 14.21 -9.36 -1.66
CA GLU A 70 13.76 -10.63 -2.23
C GLU A 70 12.76 -10.41 -3.38
#